data_AF-A0A6I8PCT3-F1
#
_entry.id   AF-A0A6I8PCT3-F1
#
_cell.length_a   1.000
_cell.length_b   1.000
_cell.length_c   1.000
_cell.angle_alpha   90.00
_cell.angle_beta   90.00
_cell.angle_gamma   90.00
#
_symmetry.space_group_name_H-M   'P 1'
#
loop_
_entity.id
_entity.type
_entity.pdbx_description
1 polymer ?
#
loop_
_entity_poly.entity_id
_entity_poly.type
_entity_poly.pdbx_seq_one_letter_code
_entity_poly.pdbx_strand_id
1 'polypeptide(L)'
;MAEPNNPEYASFFAVMGASAAMVFSALGAAYGTAKSGTGIAAMSVMRPELIMKSIIPVVMAGIIAIYGLVVAVLIANSLTSNITLFKEDLWVRDGRILDPEKLFFEEKASADRRLDCEGGILAPGFIDVQINGGFGVDFSLASEDVGSGVALVAHKILSHGVTSFCPTLVSSPPEVYHKVLPQIQVRRGGPHGAGVLGVHLEGPFISREKRGAHPESCLRSFTHGALQDVLATYGNLDSVRIITLAPELDRSGEVIRALTTRGICVSLGHSVANLREAEEAVLQGASFITHLFNAMLPFHHRDPGIVGLLTSERIPAGRQVFYGMIADGVHTNPAALRIAHRADPRGLVLVTDAIQAMGLGNGRHTLGQQVVEVDGLTAFVAGTKTLSGSVATMDACVRHFREASGCSVEMALEAASLHPAQLLGIEKQKGTLDYGADADFVMLDDSLHVQATYIAGELVWRAGESAR
;
A
#
# COMPACT_ATOMS: atom_id res chain seq x y z
N MET A 1 1.06 3.08 -25.95
CA MET A 1 1.33 4.38 -26.60
C MET A 1 1.97 5.24 -25.53
N ALA A 2 3.19 5.73 -25.75
CA ALA A 2 3.83 6.64 -24.81
C ALA A 2 2.96 7.90 -24.72
N GLU A 3 2.45 8.23 -23.53
CA GLU A 3 1.85 9.54 -23.32
C GLU A 3 2.91 10.61 -23.58
N PRO A 4 2.57 11.73 -24.23
CA PRO A 4 3.50 12.82 -24.40
C PRO A 4 3.86 13.36 -23.01
N ASN A 5 5.14 13.27 -22.62
CA ASN A 5 5.65 13.92 -21.42
C ASN A 5 5.23 15.38 -21.44
N ASN A 6 4.28 15.74 -20.58
CA ASN A 6 3.89 17.12 -20.40
C ASN A 6 5.13 17.88 -19.86
N PRO A 7 5.47 19.04 -20.44
CA PRO A 7 6.59 19.82 -19.94
C PRO A 7 6.37 20.21 -18.47
N GLU A 8 7.43 20.34 -17.67
CA GLU A 8 7.37 20.64 -16.23
C GLU A 8 6.53 21.89 -15.91
N TYR A 9 6.50 22.86 -16.82
CA TYR A 9 5.73 24.10 -16.68
C TYR A 9 4.23 23.94 -17.00
N ALA A 10 3.77 22.79 -17.47
CA ALA A 10 2.39 22.56 -17.90
C ALA A 10 1.39 22.83 -16.76
N SER A 11 1.66 22.32 -15.57
CA SER A 11 0.81 22.54 -14.39
C SER A 11 0.77 24.01 -14.00
N PHE A 12 1.91 24.71 -14.04
CA PHE A 12 1.99 26.15 -13.78
C PHE A 12 1.11 26.95 -14.76
N PHE A 13 1.24 26.72 -16.07
CA PHE A 13 0.43 27.41 -17.07
C PHE A 13 -1.05 27.00 -17.03
N ALA A 14 -1.37 25.76 -16.65
CA ALA A 14 -2.74 25.31 -16.49
C ALA A 14 -3.41 25.98 -15.28
N VAL A 15 -2.74 26.06 -14.13
CA VAL A 15 -3.22 26.80 -12.95
C VAL A 15 -3.36 28.28 -13.28
N MET A 16 -2.36 28.89 -13.94
CA MET A 16 -2.44 30.27 -14.39
C MET A 16 -3.64 30.50 -15.33
N GLY A 17 -3.87 29.59 -16.28
CA GLY A 17 -5.01 29.63 -17.19
C GLY A 17 -6.35 29.51 -16.46
N ALA A 18 -6.46 28.61 -15.48
CA ALA A 18 -7.66 28.45 -14.64
C ALA A 18 -7.92 29.72 -13.82
N SER A 19 -6.89 30.29 -13.17
CA SER A 19 -6.99 31.55 -12.43
C SER A 19 -7.40 32.70 -13.34
N ALA A 20 -6.80 32.83 -14.53
CA ALA A 20 -7.15 33.86 -15.50
C ALA A 20 -8.60 33.73 -15.98
N ALA A 21 -9.06 32.51 -16.28
CA ALA A 21 -10.44 32.25 -16.68
C ALA A 21 -11.45 32.69 -15.62
N MET A 22 -11.20 32.40 -14.33
CA MET A 22 -12.06 32.86 -13.23
C MET A 22 -12.06 34.38 -13.13
N VAL A 23 -10.89 35.00 -13.10
CA VAL A 23 -10.76 36.45 -12.86
C VAL A 23 -11.38 37.26 -14.00
N PHE A 24 -11.05 36.94 -15.25
CA PHE A 24 -11.53 37.70 -16.39
C PHE A 24 -13.02 37.47 -16.69
N SER A 25 -13.55 36.27 -16.48
CA SER A 25 -14.99 36.02 -16.64
C SER A 25 -15.83 36.77 -15.59
N ALA A 26 -15.38 36.79 -14.33
CA ALA A 26 -16.05 37.51 -13.26
C ALA A 26 -16.01 39.04 -13.48
N LEU A 27 -14.85 39.59 -13.86
CA LEU A 27 -14.71 41.00 -14.20
C LEU A 27 -15.56 41.40 -15.41
N GLY A 28 -15.55 40.58 -16.47
CA GLY A 28 -16.37 40.80 -17.67
C GLY A 28 -17.87 40.77 -17.37
N ALA A 29 -18.32 39.82 -16.54
CA ALA A 29 -19.71 39.73 -16.10
C ALA A 29 -20.14 40.94 -15.25
N ALA A 30 -19.29 41.37 -14.30
CA ALA A 30 -19.55 42.54 -13.46
C ALA A 30 -19.68 43.81 -14.32
N TYR A 31 -18.76 44.01 -15.27
CA TYR A 31 -18.80 45.14 -16.20
C TYR A 31 -20.04 45.10 -17.11
N GLY A 32 -20.34 43.94 -17.70
CA GLY A 32 -21.50 43.74 -18.57
C GLY A 32 -22.83 43.98 -17.83
N THR A 33 -22.91 43.53 -16.59
CA THR A 33 -24.06 43.77 -15.69
C THR A 33 -24.23 45.24 -15.39
N ALA A 34 -23.15 45.94 -14.99
CA ALA A 34 -23.18 47.36 -14.69
C ALA A 34 -23.60 48.20 -15.90
N LYS A 35 -23.01 47.95 -17.08
CA LYS A 35 -23.38 48.65 -18.32
C LYS A 35 -24.83 48.39 -18.72
N SER A 36 -25.27 47.13 -18.67
CA SER A 36 -26.64 46.77 -19.02
C SER A 36 -27.65 47.38 -18.03
N GLY A 37 -27.31 47.45 -16.74
CA GLY A 37 -28.13 48.12 -15.72
C GLY A 37 -28.38 49.59 -16.03
N THR A 38 -27.35 50.33 -16.47
CA THR A 38 -27.52 51.73 -16.91
C THR A 38 -28.43 51.87 -18.14
N GLY A 39 -28.33 50.92 -19.08
CA GLY A 39 -29.21 50.86 -20.25
C GLY A 39 -30.66 50.56 -19.90
N ILE A 40 -30.89 49.63 -18.96
CA ILE A 40 -32.23 49.33 -18.44
C ILE A 40 -32.84 50.57 -17.77
N ALA A 41 -32.08 51.28 -16.93
CA ALA A 41 -32.58 52.48 -16.26
C ALA A 41 -33.03 53.56 -17.27
N ALA A 42 -32.26 53.76 -18.35
CA ALA A 42 -32.65 54.69 -19.42
C ALA A 42 -33.88 54.21 -20.20
N MET A 43 -33.93 52.92 -20.56
CA MET A 43 -35.05 52.32 -21.29
C MET A 43 -36.35 52.32 -20.49
N SER A 44 -36.27 52.15 -19.16
CA SER A 44 -37.43 52.22 -18.26
C SER A 44 -38.13 53.58 -18.28
N VAL A 45 -37.41 54.65 -18.62
CA VAL A 45 -37.96 56.00 -18.77
C VAL A 45 -38.44 56.25 -20.21
N MET A 46 -37.68 55.80 -21.20
CA MET A 46 -37.94 56.13 -22.61
C MET A 46 -38.97 55.23 -23.29
N ARG A 47 -38.97 53.92 -23.01
CA ARG A 47 -39.83 52.88 -23.61
C ARG A 47 -40.08 51.72 -22.64
N PRO A 48 -40.98 51.90 -21.66
CA PRO A 48 -41.23 50.93 -20.58
C PRO A 48 -41.66 49.54 -21.08
N GLU A 49 -42.30 49.47 -22.24
CA GLU A 49 -42.76 48.23 -22.88
C GLU A 49 -41.60 47.30 -23.31
N LEU A 50 -40.36 47.80 -23.35
CA LEU A 50 -39.16 47.05 -23.75
C LEU A 50 -38.25 46.65 -22.58
N ILE A 51 -38.64 46.92 -21.32
CA ILE A 51 -37.83 46.61 -20.13
C ILE A 51 -37.48 45.12 -20.06
N MET A 52 -38.46 44.24 -20.27
CA MET A 52 -38.24 42.79 -20.19
C MET A 52 -37.20 42.28 -21.19
N LYS A 53 -37.16 42.86 -22.40
CA LYS A 53 -36.14 42.52 -23.41
C LYS A 53 -34.75 43.04 -23.01
N SER A 54 -34.70 44.13 -22.25
CA SER A 54 -33.45 44.77 -21.80
C SER A 54 -32.80 44.05 -20.61
N ILE A 55 -33.51 43.10 -19.98
CA ILE A 55 -32.98 42.25 -18.89
C ILE A 55 -32.11 41.10 -19.43
N ILE A 56 -32.34 40.65 -20.67
CA ILE A 56 -31.62 39.51 -21.28
C ILE A 56 -30.10 39.69 -21.22
N PRO A 57 -29.50 40.86 -21.56
CA PRO A 57 -28.05 41.07 -21.44
C PRO A 57 -27.50 40.94 -20.01
N VAL A 58 -28.27 41.33 -18.98
CA VAL A 58 -27.85 41.17 -17.57
C VAL A 58 -27.78 39.70 -17.19
N VAL A 59 -28.81 38.92 -17.59
CA VAL A 59 -28.84 37.48 -17.34
C VAL A 59 -27.71 36.77 -18.08
N MET A 60 -27.46 37.13 -19.35
CA MET A 60 -26.38 36.55 -20.15
C MET A 60 -24.99 36.88 -19.60
N ALA A 61 -24.79 38.10 -19.06
CA ALA A 61 -23.54 38.48 -18.42
C ALA A 61 -23.27 37.63 -17.16
N GLY A 62 -24.28 37.38 -16.34
CA GLY A 62 -24.17 36.52 -15.15
C GLY A 62 -23.82 35.07 -15.49
N ILE A 63 -24.37 34.53 -16.58
CA ILE A 63 -24.08 33.17 -17.05
C ILE A 63 -22.59 32.99 -17.39
N ILE A 64 -21.94 33.99 -17.98
CA ILE A 64 -20.52 33.92 -18.37
C ILE A 64 -19.60 33.72 -17.15
N ALA A 65 -19.89 34.36 -16.01
CA ALA A 65 -19.12 34.18 -14.78
C ALA A 65 -19.23 32.74 -14.24
N ILE A 66 -20.43 32.15 -14.31
CA ILE A 66 -20.65 30.76 -13.88
C ILE A 66 -19.85 29.80 -14.76
N TYR A 67 -19.87 29.99 -16.09
CA TYR A 67 -19.08 29.17 -17.00
C TYR A 67 -17.58 29.29 -16.75
N GLY A 68 -17.06 30.50 -16.50
CA GLY A 68 -15.64 30.69 -16.18
C GLY A 68 -15.21 29.98 -14.89
N LEU A 69 -16.06 29.99 -13.87
CA LEU A 69 -15.83 29.23 -12.63
C LEU A 69 -15.86 27.72 -12.89
N VAL A 70 -16.87 27.21 -13.61
CA VAL A 70 -17.00 25.78 -13.91
C VAL A 70 -15.78 25.29 -14.71
N VAL A 71 -15.35 26.03 -15.74
CA VAL A 71 -14.17 25.68 -16.54
C VAL A 71 -12.91 25.65 -15.67
N ALA A 72 -12.71 26.60 -14.77
CA ALA A 72 -11.56 26.62 -13.88
C ALA A 72 -11.55 25.45 -12.89
N VAL A 73 -12.72 25.10 -12.33
CA VAL A 73 -12.86 23.91 -11.44
C VAL A 73 -12.60 22.62 -12.22
N LEU A 74 -13.10 22.52 -13.46
CA LEU A 74 -12.82 21.37 -14.32
C LEU A 74 -11.32 21.24 -14.62
N ILE A 75 -10.65 22.33 -14.99
CA ILE A 75 -9.20 22.34 -15.23
C ILE A 75 -8.45 21.97 -13.94
N ALA A 76 -8.79 22.57 -12.80
CA ALA A 76 -8.15 22.29 -11.52
C ALA A 76 -8.30 20.83 -11.08
N ASN A 77 -9.49 20.23 -11.24
CA ASN A 77 -9.71 18.81 -10.94
C ASN A 77 -9.00 17.88 -11.92
N SER A 78 -8.79 18.34 -13.17
CA SER A 78 -8.03 17.60 -14.19
C SER A 78 -6.51 17.66 -13.97
N LEU A 79 -6.02 18.52 -13.06
CA LEU A 79 -4.61 18.61 -12.67
C LEU A 79 -4.22 17.56 -11.61
N THR A 80 -5.08 16.57 -11.35
CA THR A 80 -4.70 15.39 -10.59
C THR A 80 -3.63 14.64 -11.36
N SER A 81 -2.41 14.81 -10.88
CA SER A 81 -1.20 14.50 -11.62
C SER A 81 -0.86 13.05 -11.39
N ASN A 82 -0.99 12.22 -12.44
CA ASN A 82 -0.23 10.98 -12.55
C ASN A 82 1.25 11.37 -12.72
N ILE A 83 1.95 11.68 -11.64
CA ILE A 83 3.34 12.12 -11.71
C ILE A 83 4.24 10.88 -11.80
N THR A 84 5.06 10.86 -12.86
CA THR A 84 5.92 9.75 -13.30
C THR A 84 7.38 9.91 -12.84
N LEU A 85 7.63 10.53 -11.68
CA LEU A 85 8.91 11.10 -11.22
C LEU A 85 9.24 12.47 -11.81
N PHE A 86 9.75 13.35 -10.95
CA PHE A 86 10.15 14.72 -11.29
C PHE A 86 11.22 15.21 -10.31
N LYS A 87 11.90 16.29 -10.68
CA LYS A 87 12.98 16.85 -9.87
C LYS A 87 12.45 17.93 -8.93
N GLU A 88 12.51 17.67 -7.63
CA GLU A 88 12.14 18.62 -6.57
C GLU A 88 12.97 18.39 -5.30
N ASP A 89 12.98 19.38 -4.40
CA ASP A 89 13.57 19.26 -3.06
C ASP A 89 12.50 18.73 -2.07
N LEU A 90 12.81 17.65 -1.33
CA LEU A 90 11.94 17.14 -0.26
C LEU A 90 12.27 17.85 1.06
N TRP A 91 11.28 18.52 1.65
CA TRP A 91 11.45 19.27 2.90
C TRP A 91 10.97 18.45 4.09
N VAL A 92 11.81 18.35 5.12
CA VAL A 92 11.51 17.55 6.31
C VAL A 92 11.79 18.34 7.58
N ARG A 93 10.87 18.27 8.55
CA ARG A 93 11.04 18.84 9.89
C ARG A 93 10.26 18.00 10.90
N ASP A 94 10.84 17.79 12.08
CA ASP A 94 10.22 17.04 13.19
C ASP A 94 9.64 15.69 12.77
N GLY A 95 10.33 15.00 11.85
CA GLY A 95 9.94 13.70 11.32
C GLY A 95 8.77 13.70 10.35
N ARG A 96 8.36 14.85 9.83
CA ARG A 96 7.28 14.99 8.85
C ARG A 96 7.73 15.69 7.58
N ILE A 97 7.08 15.35 6.48
CA ILE A 97 7.23 16.02 5.20
C ILE A 97 6.50 17.36 5.26
N LEU A 98 7.17 18.43 4.86
CA LEU A 98 6.65 19.79 4.90
C LEU A 98 6.20 20.27 3.53
N ASP A 99 5.20 21.15 3.56
CA ASP A 99 4.83 22.00 2.44
C ASP A 99 5.83 23.18 2.34
N PRO A 100 6.62 23.27 1.26
CA PRO A 100 7.60 24.34 1.10
C PRO A 100 6.96 25.73 0.96
N GLU A 101 5.70 25.83 0.52
CA GLU A 101 5.02 27.11 0.35
C GLU A 101 4.85 27.81 1.71
N LYS A 102 4.39 27.07 2.72
CA LYS A 102 4.24 27.59 4.09
C LYS A 102 5.57 28.04 4.68
N LEU A 103 6.61 27.23 4.49
CA LEU A 103 7.94 27.54 4.98
C LEU A 103 8.48 28.84 4.37
N PHE A 104 8.32 29.01 3.05
CA PHE A 104 8.86 30.15 2.35
C PHE A 104 8.05 31.44 2.56
N PHE A 105 6.72 31.38 2.42
CA PHE A 105 5.87 32.57 2.44
C PHE A 105 5.47 33.00 3.85
N GLU A 106 5.20 32.06 4.75
CA GLU A 106 4.74 32.38 6.11
C GLU A 106 5.92 32.53 7.06
N GLU A 107 6.80 31.52 7.11
CA GLU A 107 7.91 31.48 8.08
C GLU A 107 9.15 32.23 7.62
N LYS A 108 9.33 32.41 6.30
CA LYS A 108 10.52 33.02 5.68
C LYS A 108 11.82 32.36 6.15
N ALA A 109 11.78 31.05 6.34
CA ALA A 109 12.90 30.26 6.82
C ALA A 109 13.59 29.53 5.66
N SER A 110 14.86 29.17 5.88
CA SER A 110 15.65 28.32 4.99
C SER A 110 15.96 26.99 5.66
N ALA A 111 16.30 25.96 4.88
CA ALA A 111 16.74 24.68 5.44
C ALA A 111 18.00 24.85 6.30
N ASP A 112 18.01 24.24 7.49
CA ASP A 112 19.19 24.18 8.36
C ASP A 112 20.29 23.28 7.77
N ARG A 113 19.87 22.23 7.06
CA ARG A 113 20.73 21.23 6.41
C ARG A 113 20.21 20.95 5.02
N ARG A 114 21.12 20.91 4.04
CA ARG A 114 20.82 20.47 2.67
C ARG A 114 21.65 19.24 2.35
N LEU A 115 20.99 18.21 1.84
CA LEU A 115 21.62 16.99 1.34
C LEU A 115 21.35 16.92 -0.15
N ASP A 116 22.42 16.91 -0.95
CA ASP A 116 22.31 16.64 -2.37
C ASP A 116 22.10 15.13 -2.55
N CYS A 117 21.03 14.76 -3.25
CA CYS A 117 20.72 13.35 -3.56
C CYS A 117 21.50 12.86 -4.79
N GLU A 118 22.31 13.72 -5.43
CA GLU A 118 23.19 13.39 -6.56
C GLU A 118 22.42 12.78 -7.76
N GLY A 119 21.16 13.15 -7.92
CA GLY A 119 20.26 12.60 -8.95
C GLY A 119 19.55 11.30 -8.56
N GLY A 120 19.72 10.82 -7.33
CA GLY A 120 19.00 9.66 -6.81
C GLY A 120 17.48 9.87 -6.72
N ILE A 121 16.75 8.76 -6.79
CA ILE A 121 15.29 8.72 -6.69
C ILE A 121 14.89 8.65 -5.22
N LEU A 122 14.07 9.61 -4.77
CA LEU A 122 13.40 9.53 -3.48
C LEU A 122 12.03 8.87 -3.64
N ALA A 123 11.78 7.83 -2.85
CA ALA A 123 10.52 7.11 -2.83
C ALA A 123 10.03 6.93 -1.39
N PRO A 124 8.72 6.79 -1.13
CA PRO A 124 8.24 6.42 0.19
C PRO A 124 8.89 5.12 0.67
N GLY A 125 9.18 5.04 1.97
CA GLY A 125 9.81 3.87 2.56
C GLY A 125 8.96 2.62 2.38
N PHE A 126 9.60 1.49 2.11
CA PHE A 126 8.86 0.26 1.80
C PHE A 126 8.16 -0.31 3.04
N ILE A 127 7.01 -0.94 2.80
CA ILE A 127 6.16 -1.55 3.82
C ILE A 127 5.98 -3.03 3.49
N ASP A 128 6.54 -3.90 4.33
CA ASP A 128 6.39 -5.34 4.15
C ASP A 128 5.30 -5.92 5.07
N VAL A 129 4.15 -6.27 4.49
CA VAL A 129 2.98 -6.75 5.25
C VAL A 129 2.99 -8.26 5.47
N GLN A 130 3.92 -9.00 4.88
CA GLN A 130 4.06 -10.44 5.08
C GLN A 130 5.53 -10.86 5.07
N ILE A 131 6.09 -11.01 6.27
CA ILE A 131 7.45 -11.48 6.54
C ILE A 131 7.46 -12.35 7.79
N ASN A 132 7.85 -13.62 7.63
CA ASN A 132 7.83 -14.63 8.69
C ASN A 132 9.09 -14.57 9.57
N GLY A 133 10.17 -14.00 9.04
CA GLY A 133 11.44 -13.87 9.73
C GLY A 133 12.57 -13.44 8.80
N GLY A 134 13.79 -13.52 9.30
CA GLY A 134 15.00 -13.22 8.55
C GLY A 134 16.23 -13.25 9.45
N PHE A 135 17.42 -13.37 8.84
CA PHE A 135 18.70 -13.28 9.52
C PHE A 135 18.84 -14.25 10.71
N GLY A 136 18.28 -15.46 10.58
CA GLY A 136 18.28 -16.51 11.61
C GLY A 136 17.16 -16.41 12.64
N VAL A 137 16.25 -15.46 12.49
CA VAL A 137 15.08 -15.28 13.35
C VAL A 137 13.83 -15.78 12.65
N ASP A 138 13.02 -16.53 13.37
CA ASP A 138 11.68 -16.96 12.98
C ASP A 138 10.69 -16.47 14.03
N PHE A 139 9.71 -15.65 13.63
CA PHE A 139 8.76 -15.04 14.57
C PHE A 139 7.77 -16.04 15.18
N SER A 140 7.63 -17.23 14.58
CA SER A 140 6.75 -18.30 15.06
C SER A 140 7.45 -19.25 16.03
N LEU A 141 8.76 -19.09 16.28
CA LEU A 141 9.48 -19.83 17.31
C LEU A 141 9.29 -19.18 18.67
N ALA A 142 8.74 -19.95 19.61
CA ALA A 142 8.51 -19.56 20.99
C ALA A 142 9.80 -19.48 21.83
N SER A 143 10.74 -18.61 21.45
CA SER A 143 11.94 -18.33 22.26
C SER A 143 11.58 -17.56 23.54
N GLU A 144 12.53 -17.43 24.47
CA GLU A 144 12.35 -16.59 25.67
C GLU A 144 12.40 -15.09 25.36
N ASP A 145 12.94 -14.71 24.20
CA ASP A 145 13.11 -13.31 23.79
C ASP A 145 12.77 -13.12 22.31
N VAL A 146 11.47 -13.11 22.00
CA VAL A 146 10.99 -12.85 20.64
C VAL A 146 11.19 -11.38 20.27
N GLY A 147 11.11 -10.50 21.28
CA GLY A 147 11.27 -9.06 21.10
C GLY A 147 12.62 -8.67 20.50
N SER A 148 13.72 -9.26 20.96
CA SER A 148 15.04 -9.01 20.36
C SER A 148 15.18 -9.60 18.96
N GLY A 149 14.56 -10.75 18.69
CA GLY A 149 14.49 -11.32 17.34
C GLY A 149 13.80 -10.36 16.36
N VAL A 150 12.63 -9.83 16.73
CA VAL A 150 11.92 -8.82 15.93
C VAL A 150 12.76 -7.55 15.78
N ALA A 151 13.49 -7.11 16.82
CA ALA A 151 14.39 -5.96 16.72
C ALA A 151 15.57 -6.20 15.77
N LEU A 152 16.17 -7.40 15.77
CA LEU A 152 17.24 -7.75 14.86
C LEU A 152 16.77 -7.69 13.40
N VAL A 153 15.63 -8.31 13.10
CA VAL A 153 15.07 -8.28 11.74
C VAL A 153 14.71 -6.84 11.36
N ALA A 154 14.03 -6.09 12.24
CA ALA A 154 13.67 -4.70 12.01
C ALA A 154 14.88 -3.82 11.67
N HIS A 155 16.03 -4.04 12.32
CA HIS A 155 17.26 -3.32 12.02
C HIS A 155 17.85 -3.74 10.67
N LYS A 156 17.91 -5.05 10.38
CA LYS A 156 18.58 -5.56 9.18
C LYS A 156 17.82 -5.24 7.90
N ILE A 157 16.48 -5.23 7.92
CA ILE A 157 15.65 -4.92 6.75
C ILE A 157 15.72 -3.46 6.30
N LEU A 158 16.28 -2.55 7.13
CA LEU A 158 16.56 -1.16 6.72
C LEU A 158 17.46 -1.11 5.48
N SER A 159 18.40 -2.06 5.34
CA SER A 159 19.28 -2.17 4.18
C SER A 159 18.58 -2.55 2.87
N HIS A 160 17.32 -2.98 2.97
CA HIS A 160 16.46 -3.36 1.86
C HIS A 160 15.35 -2.33 1.64
N GLY A 161 15.49 -1.12 2.20
CA GLY A 161 14.56 0.00 2.03
C GLY A 161 13.27 -0.11 2.85
N VAL A 162 13.13 -1.14 3.69
CA VAL A 162 11.93 -1.35 4.51
C VAL A 162 11.96 -0.45 5.73
N THR A 163 11.02 0.49 5.82
CA THR A 163 10.89 1.41 6.96
C THR A 163 9.82 0.95 7.95
N SER A 164 8.89 0.09 7.51
CA SER A 164 7.88 -0.50 8.37
C SER A 164 7.43 -1.88 7.89
N PHE A 165 6.97 -2.73 8.80
CA PHE A 165 6.60 -4.10 8.47
C PHE A 165 5.59 -4.71 9.46
N CYS A 166 5.01 -5.83 9.05
CA CYS A 166 4.16 -6.68 9.89
C CYS A 166 4.83 -8.05 10.12
N PRO A 167 5.41 -8.30 11.32
CA PRO A 167 5.87 -9.64 11.69
C PRO A 167 4.74 -10.64 11.49
N THR A 168 5.02 -11.69 10.72
CA THR A 168 4.04 -12.72 10.35
C THR A 168 4.26 -13.98 11.16
N LEU A 169 3.19 -14.46 11.80
CA LEU A 169 3.20 -15.74 12.51
C LEU A 169 2.39 -16.75 11.72
N VAL A 170 3.01 -17.89 11.41
CA VAL A 170 2.35 -19.01 10.73
C VAL A 170 1.62 -19.89 11.75
N SER A 171 0.75 -20.76 11.23
CA SER A 171 -0.08 -21.69 12.01
C SER A 171 0.71 -22.44 13.09
N SER A 172 0.50 -22.02 14.32
CA SER A 172 1.16 -22.54 15.51
C SER A 172 0.13 -23.00 16.56
N PRO A 173 0.56 -23.78 17.56
CA PRO A 173 -0.30 -24.08 18.71
C PRO A 173 -0.71 -22.81 19.48
N PRO A 174 -1.91 -22.76 20.10
CA PRO A 174 -2.39 -21.59 20.86
C PRO A 174 -1.38 -21.02 21.87
N GLU A 175 -0.67 -21.90 22.58
CA GLU A 175 0.36 -21.54 23.55
C GLU A 175 1.51 -20.71 22.96
N VAL A 176 1.83 -20.89 21.68
CA VAL A 176 2.84 -20.09 20.97
C VAL A 176 2.31 -18.68 20.76
N TYR A 177 1.09 -18.52 20.26
CA TYR A 177 0.48 -17.19 20.08
C TYR A 177 0.37 -16.44 21.40
N HIS A 178 -0.07 -17.12 22.47
CA HIS A 178 -0.22 -16.50 23.79
C HIS A 178 1.12 -16.05 24.39
N LYS A 179 2.23 -16.72 24.03
CA LYS A 179 3.58 -16.33 24.46
C LYS A 179 4.19 -15.24 23.58
N VAL A 180 3.99 -15.31 22.27
CA VAL A 180 4.66 -14.44 21.29
C VAL A 180 3.96 -13.10 21.15
N LEU A 181 2.64 -13.06 20.97
CA LEU A 181 1.92 -11.83 20.65
C LEU A 181 2.10 -10.71 21.67
N PRO A 182 2.14 -10.97 23.00
CA PRO A 182 2.40 -9.92 23.99
C PRO A 182 3.81 -9.31 23.90
N GLN A 183 4.78 -10.00 23.27
CA GLN A 183 6.16 -9.53 23.12
C GLN A 183 6.34 -8.67 21.86
N ILE A 184 5.43 -8.76 20.89
CA ILE A 184 5.49 -7.98 19.64
C ILE A 184 4.65 -6.71 19.81
N GLN A 185 5.32 -5.63 20.20
CA GLN A 185 4.68 -4.33 20.38
C GLN A 185 4.70 -3.52 19.09
N VAL A 186 3.56 -2.91 18.76
CA VAL A 186 3.46 -1.88 17.73
C VAL A 186 4.36 -0.72 18.15
N ARG A 187 5.31 -0.34 17.29
CA ARG A 187 6.27 0.72 17.59
C ARG A 187 6.63 1.48 16.32
N ARG A 188 6.87 2.78 16.48
CA ARG A 188 7.43 3.60 15.39
C ARG A 188 8.85 3.14 15.07
N GLY A 189 9.22 3.28 13.80
CA GLY A 189 10.61 3.06 13.38
C GLY A 189 11.53 4.16 13.90
N GLY A 190 12.82 3.96 13.69
CA GLY A 190 13.84 4.96 13.98
C GLY A 190 15.25 4.40 13.82
N PRO A 191 16.25 4.99 14.49
CA PRO A 191 17.65 4.58 14.37
C PRO A 191 17.95 3.11 14.68
N HIS A 192 17.05 2.44 15.41
CA HIS A 192 17.23 1.06 15.86
C HIS A 192 16.49 0.03 15.00
N GLY A 193 15.73 0.46 13.98
CA GLY A 193 15.03 -0.45 13.08
C GLY A 193 13.73 0.09 12.51
N ALA A 194 13.20 -0.65 11.54
CA ALA A 194 11.90 -0.43 10.95
C ALA A 194 10.76 -0.47 11.99
N GLY A 195 9.71 0.30 11.72
CA GLY A 195 8.51 0.33 12.54
C GLY A 195 7.72 -0.97 12.46
N VAL A 196 7.20 -1.43 13.58
CA VAL A 196 6.29 -2.59 13.64
C VAL A 196 4.87 -2.03 13.60
N LEU A 197 4.16 -2.26 12.48
CA LEU A 197 2.78 -1.76 12.30
C LEU A 197 1.76 -2.62 13.06
N GLY A 198 2.14 -3.87 13.32
CA GLY A 198 1.41 -4.87 14.08
C GLY A 198 1.63 -6.25 13.45
N VAL A 199 0.92 -7.25 13.95
CA VAL A 199 1.15 -8.65 13.60
C VAL A 199 0.23 -9.09 12.47
N HIS A 200 0.78 -9.88 11.54
CA HIS A 200 0.01 -10.67 10.58
C HIS A 200 -0.07 -12.12 11.08
N LEU A 201 -1.28 -12.64 11.27
CA LEU A 201 -1.50 -14.04 11.65
C LEU A 201 -1.91 -14.85 10.42
N GLU A 202 -1.03 -15.73 9.96
CA GLU A 202 -1.25 -16.61 8.81
C GLU A 202 -1.77 -17.99 9.24
N GLY A 203 -3.10 -18.11 9.31
CA GLY A 203 -3.78 -19.24 9.94
C GLY A 203 -3.71 -19.21 11.49
N PRO A 204 -4.28 -20.21 12.19
CA PRO A 204 -4.49 -21.59 11.75
C PRO A 204 -5.88 -21.93 11.18
N PHE A 205 -6.72 -20.93 10.95
CA PHE A 205 -8.05 -21.10 10.34
C PHE A 205 -7.97 -21.14 8.82
N ILE A 206 -7.23 -22.12 8.30
CA ILE A 206 -6.96 -22.31 6.88
C ILE A 206 -7.33 -23.72 6.42
N SER A 207 -7.43 -23.93 5.11
CA SER A 207 -7.79 -25.22 4.51
C SER A 207 -6.72 -26.28 4.75
N ARG A 208 -7.16 -27.48 5.14
CA ARG A 208 -6.27 -28.66 5.24
C ARG A 208 -5.66 -29.03 3.90
N GLU A 209 -6.43 -28.90 2.82
CA GLU A 209 -6.00 -29.26 1.46
C GLU A 209 -4.97 -28.28 0.89
N LYS A 210 -5.02 -27.03 1.34
CA LYS A 210 -4.11 -25.96 0.90
C LYS A 210 -3.22 -25.46 2.04
N ARG A 211 -2.86 -26.33 2.97
CA ARG A 211 -2.02 -25.96 4.12
C ARG A 211 -0.60 -25.53 3.77
N GLY A 212 -0.06 -25.94 2.61
CA GLY A 212 1.34 -25.64 2.26
C GLY A 212 2.33 -26.06 3.36
N ALA A 213 3.16 -25.13 3.83
CA ALA A 213 4.12 -25.32 4.92
C ALA A 213 3.48 -25.26 6.33
N HIS A 214 2.16 -25.16 6.46
CA HIS A 214 1.51 -25.11 7.76
C HIS A 214 1.38 -26.52 8.38
N PRO A 215 1.74 -26.71 9.66
CA PRO A 215 1.59 -28.00 10.34
C PRO A 215 0.12 -28.39 10.48
N GLU A 216 -0.23 -29.58 9.99
CA GLU A 216 -1.63 -30.05 9.97
C GLU A 216 -2.24 -30.17 11.39
N SER A 217 -1.43 -30.52 12.38
CA SER A 217 -1.85 -30.62 13.79
C SER A 217 -2.22 -29.27 14.41
N CYS A 218 -1.72 -28.17 13.84
CA CYS A 218 -2.00 -26.82 14.33
C CYS A 218 -3.28 -26.23 13.74
N LEU A 219 -3.77 -26.78 12.62
CA LEU A 219 -4.97 -26.27 11.93
C LEU A 219 -6.20 -26.31 12.85
N ARG A 220 -7.04 -25.28 12.75
CA ARG A 220 -8.26 -25.09 13.52
C ARG A 220 -9.43 -24.72 12.61
N SER A 221 -10.64 -24.83 13.14
CA SER A 221 -11.88 -24.41 12.49
C SER A 221 -12.77 -23.70 13.51
N PHE A 222 -13.89 -23.13 13.08
CA PHE A 222 -14.77 -22.29 13.89
C PHE A 222 -15.90 -23.10 14.56
N THR A 223 -15.53 -24.15 15.28
CA THR A 223 -16.48 -25.18 15.77
C THR A 223 -17.28 -24.77 16.99
N HIS A 224 -16.79 -23.88 17.87
CA HIS A 224 -17.43 -23.61 19.17
C HIS A 224 -17.97 -22.19 19.33
N GLY A 225 -17.64 -21.25 18.44
CA GLY A 225 -18.14 -19.88 18.60
C GLY A 225 -17.59 -18.82 17.66
N ALA A 226 -17.12 -19.16 16.45
CA ALA A 226 -16.60 -18.22 15.46
C ALA A 226 -15.50 -17.32 16.05
N LEU A 227 -15.82 -16.09 16.44
CA LEU A 227 -14.88 -15.19 17.11
C LEU A 227 -14.34 -15.76 18.44
N GLN A 228 -15.12 -16.57 19.17
CA GLN A 228 -14.63 -17.20 20.40
C GLN A 228 -13.49 -18.18 20.12
N ASP A 229 -13.55 -18.93 19.02
CA ASP A 229 -12.47 -19.84 18.61
C ASP A 229 -11.21 -19.04 18.24
N VAL A 230 -11.38 -17.89 17.58
CA VAL A 230 -10.29 -16.95 17.25
C VAL A 230 -9.62 -16.43 18.51
N LEU A 231 -10.39 -15.93 19.48
CA LEU A 231 -9.87 -15.39 20.74
C LEU A 231 -9.25 -16.49 21.62
N ALA A 232 -9.81 -17.70 21.63
CA ALA A 232 -9.21 -18.83 22.33
C ALA A 232 -7.86 -19.23 21.71
N THR A 233 -7.74 -19.14 20.39
CA THR A 233 -6.53 -19.52 19.65
C THR A 233 -5.43 -18.46 19.80
N TYR A 234 -5.73 -17.19 19.53
CA TYR A 234 -4.71 -16.14 19.51
C TYR A 234 -4.58 -15.38 20.83
N GLY A 235 -5.62 -15.39 21.68
CA GLY A 235 -5.67 -14.54 22.85
C GLY A 235 -6.09 -13.11 22.49
N ASN A 236 -5.38 -12.12 23.04
CA ASN A 236 -5.63 -10.71 22.75
C ASN A 236 -5.17 -10.35 21.32
N LEU A 237 -6.00 -9.57 20.61
CA LEU A 237 -5.78 -9.15 19.22
C LEU A 237 -5.32 -7.68 19.09
N ASP A 238 -5.04 -6.96 20.18
CA ASP A 238 -4.73 -5.52 20.16
C ASP A 238 -3.54 -5.15 19.23
N SER A 239 -2.55 -6.03 19.12
CA SER A 239 -1.38 -5.85 18.25
C SER A 239 -1.57 -6.41 16.84
N VAL A 240 -2.69 -7.08 16.55
CA VAL A 240 -2.94 -7.77 15.28
C VAL A 240 -3.53 -6.81 14.25
N ARG A 241 -3.01 -6.85 13.02
CA ARG A 241 -3.45 -6.01 11.90
C ARG A 241 -3.97 -6.80 10.72
N ILE A 242 -3.45 -7.99 10.49
CA ILE A 242 -3.86 -8.84 9.38
C ILE A 242 -4.13 -10.25 9.93
N ILE A 243 -5.23 -10.87 9.51
CA ILE A 243 -5.48 -12.30 9.73
C ILE A 243 -5.81 -12.95 8.39
N THR A 244 -5.02 -13.95 8.02
CA THR A 244 -5.27 -14.81 6.86
C THR A 244 -6.08 -16.02 7.29
N LEU A 245 -7.20 -16.23 6.59
CA LEU A 245 -8.09 -17.37 6.80
C LEU A 245 -8.67 -17.90 5.49
N ALA A 246 -9.18 -19.12 5.55
CA ALA A 246 -9.86 -19.78 4.44
C ALA A 246 -11.37 -19.48 4.50
N PRO A 247 -11.96 -18.78 3.51
CA PRO A 247 -13.36 -18.35 3.56
C PRO A 247 -14.37 -19.51 3.42
N GLU A 248 -13.98 -20.67 2.92
CA GLU A 248 -14.85 -21.85 2.82
C GLU A 248 -15.12 -22.52 4.17
N LEU A 249 -14.38 -22.17 5.23
CA LEU A 249 -14.61 -22.72 6.57
C LEU A 249 -15.97 -22.26 7.12
N ASP A 250 -16.70 -23.19 7.74
CA ASP A 250 -17.99 -22.90 8.36
C ASP A 250 -17.89 -21.68 9.29
N ARG A 251 -18.84 -20.74 9.17
CA ARG A 251 -18.92 -19.51 9.98
C ARG A 251 -17.79 -18.50 9.76
N SER A 252 -16.93 -18.68 8.75
CA SER A 252 -15.90 -17.70 8.36
C SER A 252 -16.49 -16.30 8.15
N GLY A 253 -17.66 -16.17 7.54
CA GLY A 253 -18.33 -14.89 7.31
C GLY A 253 -18.65 -14.09 8.59
N GLU A 254 -19.03 -14.77 9.68
CA GLU A 254 -19.23 -14.14 10.99
C GLU A 254 -17.90 -13.60 11.53
N VAL A 255 -16.83 -14.39 11.39
CA VAL A 255 -15.47 -14.03 11.83
C VAL A 255 -14.93 -12.86 11.04
N ILE A 256 -15.03 -12.90 9.70
CA ILE A 256 -14.58 -11.83 8.81
C ILE A 256 -15.20 -10.51 9.26
N ARG A 257 -16.53 -10.45 9.38
CA ARG A 257 -17.24 -9.23 9.80
C ARG A 257 -16.81 -8.76 11.18
N ALA A 258 -16.63 -9.69 12.12
CA ALA A 258 -16.24 -9.36 13.48
C ALA A 258 -14.81 -8.79 13.55
N LEU A 259 -13.88 -9.33 12.76
CA LEU A 259 -12.49 -8.87 12.69
C LEU A 259 -12.40 -7.51 12.00
N THR A 260 -13.09 -7.33 10.87
CA THR A 260 -13.06 -6.04 10.16
C THR A 260 -13.70 -4.90 10.95
N THR A 261 -14.73 -5.18 11.75
CA THR A 261 -15.31 -4.19 12.67
C THR A 261 -14.30 -3.73 13.75
N ARG A 262 -13.29 -4.55 14.04
CA ARG A 262 -12.18 -4.20 14.95
C ARG A 262 -11.01 -3.48 14.25
N GLY A 263 -11.13 -3.20 12.95
CA GLY A 263 -10.06 -2.60 12.15
C GLY A 263 -8.93 -3.59 11.82
N ILE A 264 -9.19 -4.90 11.90
CA ILE A 264 -8.25 -5.94 11.46
C ILE A 264 -8.54 -6.24 9.98
N CYS A 265 -7.53 -6.13 9.14
CA CYS A 265 -7.60 -6.57 7.74
C CYS A 265 -7.75 -8.09 7.70
N VAL A 266 -8.76 -8.57 6.98
CA VAL A 266 -8.94 -10.00 6.76
C VAL A 266 -8.50 -10.36 5.35
N SER A 267 -7.57 -11.30 5.29
CA SER A 267 -6.96 -11.80 4.08
C SER A 267 -7.46 -13.21 3.75
N LEU A 268 -7.68 -13.48 2.46
CA LEU A 268 -8.07 -14.79 1.96
C LEU A 268 -6.81 -15.52 1.50
N GLY A 269 -6.57 -16.72 2.02
CA GLY A 269 -5.37 -17.50 1.67
C GLY A 269 -5.48 -18.93 2.18
N HIS A 270 -4.60 -19.81 1.67
CA HIS A 270 -4.57 -21.22 2.05
C HIS A 270 -5.96 -21.88 1.96
N SER A 271 -6.61 -21.73 0.81
CA SER A 271 -8.05 -21.95 0.67
C SER A 271 -8.40 -22.72 -0.60
N VAL A 272 -9.44 -23.55 -0.50
CA VAL A 272 -10.08 -24.22 -1.65
C VAL A 272 -11.35 -23.50 -2.12
N ALA A 273 -11.54 -22.24 -1.75
CA ALA A 273 -12.77 -21.52 -2.04
C ALA A 273 -12.98 -21.27 -3.53
N ASN A 274 -14.23 -21.44 -3.97
CA ASN A 274 -14.68 -20.99 -5.28
C ASN A 274 -14.85 -19.47 -5.33
N LEU A 275 -15.05 -18.92 -6.53
CA LEU A 275 -15.24 -17.47 -6.70
C LEU A 275 -16.40 -16.94 -5.85
N ARG A 276 -17.51 -17.67 -5.76
CA ARG A 276 -18.70 -17.21 -5.03
C ARG A 276 -18.42 -17.06 -3.53
N GLU A 277 -17.77 -18.04 -2.91
CA GLU A 277 -17.36 -17.97 -1.50
C GLU A 277 -16.38 -16.82 -1.25
N ALA A 278 -15.44 -16.61 -2.17
CA ALA A 278 -14.49 -15.50 -2.11
C ALA A 278 -15.19 -14.14 -2.22
N GLU A 279 -16.16 -13.98 -3.14
CA GLU A 279 -16.98 -12.77 -3.27
C GLU A 279 -17.79 -12.51 -2.01
N GLU A 280 -18.44 -13.56 -1.46
CA GLU A 280 -19.20 -13.47 -0.21
C GLU A 280 -18.29 -13.01 0.93
N ALA A 281 -17.07 -13.53 1.04
CA ALA A 281 -16.08 -13.12 2.03
C ALA A 281 -15.67 -11.64 1.89
N VAL A 282 -15.47 -11.14 0.67
CA VAL A 282 -15.20 -9.72 0.43
C VAL A 282 -16.41 -8.87 0.83
N LEU A 283 -17.64 -9.28 0.49
CA LEU A 283 -18.86 -8.59 0.92
C LEU A 283 -19.00 -8.53 2.45
N GLN A 284 -18.47 -9.52 3.18
CA GLN A 284 -18.46 -9.54 4.64
C GLN A 284 -17.39 -8.64 5.28
N GLY A 285 -16.35 -8.25 4.55
CA GLY A 285 -15.25 -7.52 5.16
C GLY A 285 -13.91 -7.70 4.49
N ALA A 286 -13.60 -8.89 3.96
CA ALA A 286 -12.27 -9.22 3.49
C ALA A 286 -11.79 -8.23 2.41
N SER A 287 -10.51 -7.88 2.46
CA SER A 287 -9.91 -6.85 1.61
C SER A 287 -8.53 -7.21 1.08
N PHE A 288 -8.02 -8.39 1.42
CA PHE A 288 -6.70 -8.85 1.00
C PHE A 288 -6.72 -10.30 0.52
N ILE A 289 -5.79 -10.64 -0.38
CA ILE A 289 -5.50 -12.01 -0.79
C ILE A 289 -4.03 -12.27 -0.46
N THR A 290 -3.75 -13.33 0.27
CA THR A 290 -2.39 -13.71 0.68
C THR A 290 -1.69 -14.37 -0.50
N HIS A 291 -0.45 -13.96 -0.78
CA HIS A 291 0.46 -14.52 -1.81
C HIS A 291 -0.27 -15.16 -3.01
N LEU A 292 -0.93 -14.32 -3.82
CA LEU A 292 -1.76 -14.73 -4.94
C LEU A 292 -1.09 -15.84 -5.79
N PHE A 293 -1.90 -16.85 -6.16
CA PHE A 293 -1.53 -18.13 -6.80
C PHE A 293 -0.97 -19.21 -5.86
N ASN A 294 -0.34 -18.85 -4.75
CA ASN A 294 0.21 -19.82 -3.81
C ASN A 294 -0.88 -20.35 -2.86
N ALA A 295 -0.82 -21.65 -2.54
CA ALA A 295 -1.75 -22.30 -1.62
C ALA A 295 -3.26 -21.99 -1.86
N MET A 296 -3.67 -21.91 -3.13
CA MET A 296 -5.08 -21.74 -3.50
C MET A 296 -5.48 -22.66 -4.67
N LEU A 297 -6.77 -22.70 -5.03
CA LEU A 297 -7.18 -23.40 -6.25
C LEU A 297 -6.52 -22.76 -7.49
N PRO A 298 -6.05 -23.56 -8.45
CA PRO A 298 -5.61 -23.03 -9.74
C PRO A 298 -6.75 -22.32 -10.45
N PHE A 299 -6.41 -21.28 -11.22
CA PHE A 299 -7.37 -20.62 -12.09
C PHE A 299 -8.00 -21.61 -13.08
N HIS A 300 -9.32 -21.64 -13.14
CA HIS A 300 -10.08 -22.43 -14.12
C HIS A 300 -11.16 -21.56 -14.78
N HIS A 301 -11.33 -21.66 -16.10
CA HIS A 301 -12.22 -20.78 -16.87
C HIS A 301 -13.70 -20.81 -16.45
N ARG A 302 -14.20 -21.93 -15.90
CA ARG A 302 -15.57 -22.04 -15.36
C ARG A 302 -15.74 -21.48 -13.96
N ASP A 303 -14.66 -21.52 -13.17
CA ASP A 303 -14.64 -21.05 -11.80
C ASP A 303 -13.20 -20.63 -11.49
N PRO A 304 -12.92 -19.32 -11.52
CA PRO A 304 -11.56 -18.82 -11.34
C PRO A 304 -11.11 -18.85 -9.88
N GLY A 305 -11.97 -19.30 -8.94
CA GLY A 305 -11.66 -19.29 -7.51
C GLY A 305 -11.36 -17.89 -6.97
N ILE A 306 -10.51 -17.83 -5.94
CA ILE A 306 -10.04 -16.57 -5.34
C ILE A 306 -9.36 -15.65 -6.37
N VAL A 307 -8.64 -16.19 -7.36
CA VAL A 307 -7.99 -15.39 -8.41
C VAL A 307 -9.00 -14.55 -9.20
N GLY A 308 -10.24 -15.02 -9.33
CA GLY A 308 -11.30 -14.27 -10.01
C GLY A 308 -11.71 -12.97 -9.32
N LEU A 309 -11.36 -12.77 -8.05
CA LEU A 309 -11.64 -11.52 -7.33
C LEU A 309 -10.99 -10.30 -7.99
N LEU A 310 -9.85 -10.47 -8.67
CA LEU A 310 -9.14 -9.40 -9.38
C LEU A 310 -10.02 -8.67 -10.40
N THR A 311 -11.02 -9.37 -10.95
CA THR A 311 -11.89 -8.85 -12.01
C THR A 311 -13.36 -9.12 -11.73
N SER A 312 -13.75 -9.36 -10.47
CA SER A 312 -15.15 -9.67 -10.14
C SER A 312 -16.01 -8.41 -10.18
N GLU A 313 -17.09 -8.46 -10.98
CA GLU A 313 -18.09 -7.39 -11.10
C GLU A 313 -19.05 -7.33 -9.90
N ARG A 314 -19.02 -8.35 -9.03
CA ARG A 314 -19.87 -8.40 -7.83
C ARG A 314 -19.28 -7.62 -6.66
N ILE A 315 -18.02 -7.24 -6.74
CA ILE A 315 -17.39 -6.37 -5.76
C ILE A 315 -17.82 -4.92 -6.03
N PRO A 316 -18.45 -4.23 -5.07
CA PRO A 316 -18.95 -2.87 -5.29
C PRO A 316 -17.84 -1.90 -5.72
N ALA A 317 -18.18 -0.99 -6.63
CA ALA A 317 -17.30 0.10 -7.01
C ALA A 317 -16.87 0.90 -5.76
N GLY A 318 -15.57 1.14 -5.63
CA GLY A 318 -14.97 1.80 -4.46
C GLY A 318 -14.48 0.84 -3.36
N ARG A 319 -14.73 -0.47 -3.49
CA ARG A 319 -14.14 -1.49 -2.60
C ARG A 319 -12.94 -2.14 -3.28
N GLN A 320 -11.74 -1.61 -3.00
CA GLN A 320 -10.50 -2.19 -3.49
C GLN A 320 -10.20 -3.51 -2.75
N VAL A 321 -9.87 -4.55 -3.49
CA VAL A 321 -9.29 -5.78 -2.97
C VAL A 321 -7.80 -5.74 -3.32
N PHE A 322 -6.95 -5.84 -2.30
CA PHE A 322 -5.52 -5.93 -2.50
C PHE A 322 -5.08 -7.40 -2.57
N TYR A 323 -3.91 -7.68 -3.12
CA TYR A 323 -3.36 -9.02 -3.20
C TYR A 323 -1.84 -8.99 -3.07
N GLY A 324 -1.32 -9.85 -2.20
CA GLY A 324 0.11 -10.04 -1.99
C GLY A 324 0.74 -10.75 -3.17
N MET A 325 1.86 -10.24 -3.67
CA MET A 325 2.66 -10.86 -4.73
C MET A 325 4.10 -11.06 -4.26
N ILE A 326 4.56 -12.32 -4.25
CA ILE A 326 5.97 -12.66 -4.04
C ILE A 326 6.67 -12.59 -5.40
N ALA A 327 7.42 -11.51 -5.61
CA ALA A 327 8.07 -11.21 -6.88
C ALA A 327 9.57 -11.57 -6.84
N ASP A 328 9.90 -12.83 -6.57
CA ASP A 328 11.29 -13.31 -6.48
C ASP A 328 11.76 -14.13 -7.69
N GLY A 329 10.89 -14.29 -8.70
CA GLY A 329 11.15 -15.08 -9.90
C GLY A 329 11.05 -16.60 -9.71
N VAL A 330 10.75 -17.07 -8.50
CA VAL A 330 10.65 -18.47 -8.12
C VAL A 330 9.19 -18.82 -7.78
N HIS A 331 8.60 -18.12 -6.81
CA HIS A 331 7.25 -18.39 -6.32
C HIS A 331 6.20 -18.07 -7.37
N THR A 332 6.44 -16.99 -8.12
CA THR A 332 5.56 -16.53 -9.17
C THR A 332 6.31 -16.51 -10.50
N ASN A 333 5.79 -17.25 -11.48
CA ASN A 333 6.29 -17.14 -12.84
C ASN A 333 6.07 -15.71 -13.37
N PRO A 334 7.04 -15.08 -14.06
CA PRO A 334 6.88 -13.73 -14.62
C PRO A 334 5.62 -13.52 -15.47
N ALA A 335 5.14 -14.57 -16.15
CA ALA A 335 3.88 -14.51 -16.91
C ALA A 335 2.65 -14.39 -16.00
N ALA A 336 2.61 -15.12 -14.88
CA ALA A 336 1.52 -15.03 -13.91
C ALA A 336 1.52 -13.66 -13.20
N LEU A 337 2.71 -13.17 -12.84
CA LEU A 337 2.89 -11.82 -12.28
C LEU A 337 2.36 -10.74 -13.24
N ARG A 338 2.66 -10.83 -14.54
CA ARG A 338 2.10 -9.93 -15.57
C ARG A 338 0.58 -10.05 -15.70
N ILE A 339 0.02 -11.24 -15.59
CA ILE A 339 -1.43 -11.45 -15.67
C ILE A 339 -2.11 -10.73 -14.50
N ALA A 340 -1.65 -10.96 -13.27
CA ALA A 340 -2.21 -10.31 -12.08
C ALA A 340 -2.10 -8.78 -12.17
N HIS A 341 -0.90 -8.26 -12.44
CA HIS A 341 -0.67 -6.82 -12.57
C HIS A 341 -1.55 -6.16 -13.62
N ARG A 342 -1.75 -6.80 -14.78
CA ARG A 342 -2.61 -6.25 -15.84
C ARG A 342 -4.10 -6.37 -15.53
N ALA A 343 -4.50 -7.36 -14.73
CA ALA A 343 -5.87 -7.52 -14.31
C ALA A 343 -6.28 -6.45 -13.31
N ASP A 344 -5.45 -6.19 -12.30
CA ASP A 344 -5.68 -5.14 -11.31
C ASP A 344 -4.35 -4.54 -10.78
N PRO A 345 -3.80 -3.49 -11.42
CA PRO A 345 -2.52 -2.92 -11.01
C PRO A 345 -2.57 -2.23 -9.64
N ARG A 346 -3.74 -1.71 -9.23
CA ARG A 346 -3.92 -0.95 -7.99
C ARG A 346 -4.05 -1.84 -6.76
N GLY A 347 -4.49 -3.09 -6.96
CA GLY A 347 -4.57 -4.08 -5.88
C GLY A 347 -3.22 -4.72 -5.52
N LEU A 348 -2.18 -4.54 -6.33
CA LEU A 348 -0.92 -5.28 -6.16
C LEU A 348 -0.12 -4.79 -4.96
N VAL A 349 0.10 -5.65 -3.97
CA VAL A 349 1.00 -5.38 -2.84
C VAL A 349 2.19 -6.32 -2.93
N LEU A 350 3.40 -5.78 -3.02
CA LEU A 350 4.61 -6.60 -2.93
C LEU A 350 4.81 -7.06 -1.50
N VAL A 351 5.07 -8.36 -1.35
CA VAL A 351 5.40 -9.00 -0.08
C VAL A 351 6.64 -9.85 -0.28
N THR A 352 7.45 -10.01 0.77
CA THR A 352 8.61 -10.91 0.67
C THR A 352 8.22 -12.35 0.97
N ASP A 353 7.29 -12.55 1.91
CA ASP A 353 7.07 -13.85 2.57
C ASP A 353 8.40 -14.46 3.06
N ALA A 354 9.32 -13.59 3.47
CA ALA A 354 10.68 -14.00 3.81
C ALA A 354 10.70 -14.84 5.08
N ILE A 355 11.54 -15.88 5.08
CA ILE A 355 11.73 -16.79 6.21
C ILE A 355 13.08 -16.51 6.89
N GLN A 356 13.35 -17.19 8.02
CA GLN A 356 14.59 -16.99 8.79
C GLN A 356 15.88 -17.10 7.97
N ALA A 357 15.83 -17.83 6.84
CA ALA A 357 16.97 -18.01 5.96
C ALA A 357 17.30 -16.77 5.11
N MET A 358 16.44 -15.76 5.05
CA MET A 358 16.77 -14.50 4.39
C MET A 358 18.06 -13.93 4.97
N GLY A 359 19.07 -13.70 4.13
CA GLY A 359 20.39 -13.22 4.55
C GLY A 359 21.32 -14.29 5.14
N LEU A 360 20.90 -15.56 5.17
CA LEU A 360 21.73 -16.72 5.49
C LEU A 360 21.89 -17.53 4.20
N GLY A 361 23.13 -17.83 3.78
CA GLY A 361 23.36 -18.63 2.56
C GLY A 361 22.76 -20.04 2.64
N ASN A 362 22.98 -20.85 1.61
CA ASN A 362 22.42 -22.21 1.50
C ASN A 362 22.58 -23.05 2.78
N GLY A 363 21.53 -23.80 3.14
CA GLY A 363 21.54 -24.60 4.37
C GLY A 363 20.16 -25.12 4.79
N ARG A 364 20.13 -25.82 5.93
CA ARG A 364 18.89 -26.25 6.59
C ARG A 364 18.51 -25.25 7.68
N HIS A 365 17.27 -24.77 7.62
CA HIS A 365 16.68 -23.80 8.53
C HIS A 365 15.30 -24.31 9.01
N THR A 366 14.57 -23.52 9.81
CA THR A 366 13.20 -23.85 10.22
C THR A 366 12.18 -22.78 9.79
N LEU A 367 10.90 -23.14 9.72
CA LEU A 367 9.77 -22.21 9.61
C LEU A 367 8.67 -22.70 10.55
N GLY A 368 8.43 -21.95 11.63
CA GLY A 368 7.68 -22.44 12.78
C GLY A 368 8.25 -23.77 13.28
N GLN A 369 7.43 -24.81 13.28
CA GLN A 369 7.81 -26.16 13.71
C GLN A 369 8.33 -27.05 12.56
N GLN A 370 8.46 -26.52 11.33
CA GLN A 370 8.92 -27.27 10.17
C GLN A 370 10.40 -27.01 9.85
N VAL A 371 11.07 -27.98 9.22
CA VAL A 371 12.45 -27.83 8.70
C VAL A 371 12.39 -27.52 7.22
N VAL A 372 13.14 -26.52 6.78
CA VAL A 372 13.25 -26.07 5.39
C VAL A 372 14.70 -26.17 4.90
N GLU A 373 14.88 -26.43 3.61
CA GLU A 373 16.19 -26.52 2.95
C GLU A 373 16.29 -25.44 1.88
N VAL A 374 17.37 -24.67 1.92
CA VAL A 374 17.61 -23.50 1.09
C VAL A 374 18.70 -23.79 0.07
N ASP A 375 18.34 -23.63 -1.20
CA ASP A 375 19.24 -23.74 -2.34
C ASP A 375 19.10 -22.50 -3.24
N GLY A 376 20.08 -21.60 -3.16
CA GLY A 376 20.07 -20.33 -3.88
C GLY A 376 18.95 -19.42 -3.39
N LEU A 377 18.01 -19.09 -4.29
CA LEU A 377 16.83 -18.26 -3.99
C LEU A 377 15.59 -19.08 -3.59
N THR A 378 15.72 -20.42 -3.49
CA THR A 378 14.59 -21.31 -3.26
C THR A 378 14.64 -21.94 -1.87
N ALA A 379 13.51 -21.98 -1.19
CA ALA A 379 13.34 -22.66 0.09
C ALA A 379 12.25 -23.74 -0.02
N PHE A 380 12.59 -24.99 0.30
CA PHE A 380 11.67 -26.13 0.25
C PHE A 380 11.43 -26.72 1.63
N VAL A 381 10.24 -27.25 1.90
CA VAL A 381 10.02 -28.10 3.09
C VAL A 381 10.89 -29.35 2.95
N ALA A 382 11.73 -29.60 3.96
CA ALA A 382 12.75 -30.66 3.92
C ALA A 382 12.14 -32.02 3.57
N GLY A 383 12.71 -32.68 2.55
CA GLY A 383 12.22 -33.96 2.03
C GLY A 383 11.04 -33.86 1.05
N THR A 384 10.64 -32.65 0.62
CA THR A 384 9.57 -32.44 -0.36
C THR A 384 9.99 -31.46 -1.46
N LYS A 385 9.12 -31.23 -2.45
CA LYS A 385 9.25 -30.15 -3.45
C LYS A 385 8.32 -28.95 -3.16
N THR A 386 7.73 -28.90 -1.97
CA THR A 386 6.82 -27.83 -1.57
C THR A 386 7.65 -26.60 -1.20
N LEU A 387 7.46 -25.49 -1.92
CA LEU A 387 8.05 -24.20 -1.56
C LEU A 387 7.54 -23.74 -0.20
N SER A 388 8.40 -23.11 0.59
CA SER A 388 8.14 -22.70 1.97
C SER A 388 8.74 -21.34 2.25
N GLY A 389 7.98 -20.29 1.91
CA GLY A 389 8.40 -18.89 1.99
C GLY A 389 9.60 -18.56 1.10
N SER A 390 10.05 -17.31 1.16
CA SER A 390 11.14 -16.80 0.31
C SER A 390 12.39 -16.44 1.11
N VAL A 391 13.50 -16.23 0.40
CA VAL A 391 14.71 -15.55 0.91
C VAL A 391 14.90 -14.19 0.25
N ALA A 392 13.91 -13.72 -0.51
CA ALA A 392 13.94 -12.45 -1.22
C ALA A 392 13.80 -11.26 -0.28
N THR A 393 14.44 -10.17 -0.68
CA THR A 393 14.40 -8.88 0.01
C THR A 393 13.45 -7.93 -0.74
N MET A 394 12.86 -6.96 -0.04
CA MET A 394 11.87 -6.08 -0.64
C MET A 394 12.42 -5.30 -1.85
N ASP A 395 13.65 -4.79 -1.76
CA ASP A 395 14.32 -4.10 -2.88
C ASP A 395 14.52 -5.01 -4.10
N ALA A 396 14.77 -6.31 -3.88
CA ALA A 396 14.87 -7.29 -4.95
C ALA A 396 13.50 -7.59 -5.56
N CYS A 397 12.45 -7.71 -4.73
CA CYS A 397 11.07 -7.85 -5.19
C CYS A 397 10.63 -6.66 -6.06
N VAL A 398 10.96 -5.43 -5.67
CA VAL A 398 10.67 -4.21 -6.46
C VAL A 398 11.36 -4.26 -7.81
N ARG A 399 12.68 -4.53 -7.83
CA ARG A 399 13.46 -4.62 -9.08
C ARG A 399 12.95 -5.72 -10.00
N HIS A 400 12.71 -6.90 -9.46
CA HIS A 400 12.21 -8.04 -10.24
C HIS A 400 10.78 -7.82 -10.73
N PHE A 401 9.89 -7.24 -9.91
CA PHE A 401 8.53 -6.89 -10.33
C PHE A 401 8.56 -5.93 -11.52
N ARG A 402 9.38 -4.88 -11.45
CA ARG A 402 9.56 -3.94 -12.57
C ARG A 402 10.06 -4.65 -13.83
N GLU A 403 11.12 -5.44 -13.71
CA GLU A 403 11.70 -6.18 -14.84
C GLU A 403 10.71 -7.18 -15.46
N ALA A 404 10.04 -7.97 -14.64
CA ALA A 404 9.13 -9.03 -15.06
C ALA A 404 7.83 -8.47 -15.66
N SER A 405 7.28 -7.39 -15.10
CA SER A 405 6.01 -6.81 -15.53
C SER A 405 6.17 -5.81 -16.68
N GLY A 406 7.30 -5.11 -16.74
CA GLY A 406 7.49 -3.94 -17.59
C GLY A 406 6.67 -2.73 -17.14
N CYS A 407 6.24 -2.68 -15.88
CA CYS A 407 5.56 -1.53 -15.31
C CYS A 407 6.51 -0.33 -15.15
N SER A 408 5.94 0.83 -14.84
CA SER A 408 6.72 2.02 -14.57
C SER A 408 7.45 1.91 -13.23
N VAL A 409 8.43 2.80 -12.99
CA VAL A 409 9.15 2.83 -11.71
C VAL A 409 8.19 3.13 -10.56
N GLU A 410 7.29 4.10 -10.76
CA GLU A 410 6.30 4.53 -9.77
C GLU A 410 5.40 3.35 -9.36
N MET A 411 4.85 2.61 -10.31
CA MET A 411 4.00 1.46 -10.01
C MET A 411 4.73 0.39 -9.18
N ALA A 412 6.03 0.18 -9.44
CA ALA A 412 6.83 -0.77 -8.66
C ALA A 412 7.09 -0.27 -7.23
N LEU A 413 7.32 1.04 -7.06
CA LEU A 413 7.51 1.66 -5.76
C LEU A 413 6.19 1.75 -4.96
N GLU A 414 5.08 2.10 -5.61
CA GLU A 414 3.73 2.15 -5.02
C GLU A 414 3.32 0.77 -4.51
N ALA A 415 3.59 -0.29 -5.29
CA ALA A 415 3.30 -1.66 -4.89
C ALA A 415 4.04 -2.10 -3.61
N ALA A 416 5.19 -1.51 -3.30
CA ALA A 416 5.95 -1.77 -2.07
C ALA A 416 5.72 -0.71 -0.98
N SER A 417 4.93 0.34 -1.22
CA SER A 417 4.76 1.44 -0.27
C SER A 417 3.32 1.94 -0.15
N LEU A 418 2.79 2.62 -1.19
CA LEU A 418 1.44 3.18 -1.20
C LEU A 418 0.36 2.12 -1.05
N HIS A 419 0.40 1.04 -1.84
CA HIS A 419 -0.62 -0.01 -1.81
C HIS A 419 -0.68 -0.74 -0.44
N PRO A 420 0.44 -1.18 0.18
CA PRO A 420 0.39 -1.72 1.53
C PRO A 420 -0.07 -0.68 2.58
N ALA A 421 0.22 0.61 2.40
CA ALA A 421 -0.30 1.65 3.28
C ALA A 421 -1.84 1.81 3.15
N GLN A 422 -2.36 1.79 1.93
CA GLN A 422 -3.81 1.83 1.65
C GLN A 422 -4.53 0.57 2.18
N LEU A 423 -3.91 -0.61 2.02
CA LEU A 423 -4.39 -1.86 2.59
C LEU A 423 -4.61 -1.76 4.10
N LEU A 424 -3.67 -1.12 4.80
CA LEU A 424 -3.70 -0.94 6.26
C LEU A 424 -4.47 0.32 6.71
N GLY A 425 -4.94 1.17 5.77
CA GLY A 425 -5.62 2.43 6.08
C GLY A 425 -4.72 3.48 6.73
N ILE A 426 -3.42 3.48 6.39
CA ILE A 426 -2.40 4.40 6.93
C ILE A 426 -1.78 5.29 5.85
N GLU A 427 -2.37 5.37 4.67
CA GLU A 427 -1.85 6.09 3.50
C GLU A 427 -1.66 7.60 3.74
N LYS A 428 -2.39 8.19 4.70
CA LYS A 428 -2.21 9.59 5.10
C LYS A 428 -0.95 9.84 5.94
N GLN A 429 -0.33 8.77 6.44
CA GLN A 429 0.81 8.84 7.35
C GLN A 429 2.05 8.19 6.73
N LYS A 430 1.89 7.11 5.93
CA LYS A 430 2.98 6.31 5.36
C LYS A 430 2.64 5.90 3.93
N GLY A 431 3.67 5.47 3.18
CA GLY A 431 3.52 5.00 1.80
C GLY A 431 3.30 6.12 0.79
N THR A 432 3.46 7.39 1.19
CA THR A 432 3.39 8.56 0.32
C THR A 432 4.46 9.57 0.73
N LEU A 433 4.79 10.49 -0.18
CA LEU A 433 5.60 11.68 0.10
C LEU A 433 4.74 12.95 0.23
N ASP A 434 3.43 12.80 0.49
CA ASP A 434 2.52 13.92 0.68
C ASP A 434 2.85 14.75 1.92
N TYR A 435 2.51 16.04 1.86
CA TYR A 435 2.69 16.95 2.98
C TYR A 435 1.97 16.48 4.25
N GLY A 436 2.68 16.53 5.37
CA GLY A 436 2.19 16.08 6.67
C GLY A 436 2.37 14.58 6.93
N ALA A 437 2.70 13.77 5.92
CA ALA A 437 3.05 12.37 6.11
C ALA A 437 4.35 12.24 6.92
N ASP A 438 4.58 11.07 7.50
CA ASP A 438 5.84 10.76 8.18
C ASP A 438 6.97 10.73 7.14
N ALA A 439 8.12 11.32 7.48
CA ALA A 439 9.27 11.39 6.60
C ALA A 439 10.05 10.07 6.58
N ASP A 440 9.36 9.00 6.17
CA ASP A 440 9.92 7.67 5.96
C ASP A 440 10.11 7.45 4.47
N PHE A 441 11.35 7.48 4.00
CA PHE A 441 11.67 7.42 2.58
C PHE A 441 12.98 6.69 2.32
N VAL A 442 13.15 6.23 1.08
CA VAL A 442 14.37 5.59 0.59
C VAL A 442 14.95 6.41 -0.53
N MET A 443 16.28 6.43 -0.59
CA MET A 443 17.04 6.96 -1.72
C MET A 443 17.57 5.80 -2.55
N LEU A 444 17.25 5.81 -3.84
CA LEU A 444 17.54 4.75 -4.80
C LEU A 444 18.39 5.30 -5.95
N ASP A 445 19.17 4.42 -6.60
CA ASP A 445 19.76 4.72 -7.90
C ASP A 445 18.77 4.46 -9.06
N ASP A 446 19.17 4.77 -10.30
CA ASP A 446 18.36 4.55 -11.50
C ASP A 446 18.01 3.07 -11.76
N SER A 447 18.76 2.15 -11.14
CA SER A 447 18.52 0.71 -11.19
C SER A 447 17.69 0.21 -10.00
N LEU A 448 17.17 1.14 -9.18
CA LEU A 448 16.39 0.90 -7.97
C LEU A 448 17.14 0.13 -6.87
N HIS A 449 18.47 0.25 -6.80
CA HIS A 449 19.21 -0.21 -5.62
C HIS A 449 19.18 0.83 -4.51
N VAL A 450 18.97 0.36 -3.28
CA VAL A 450 18.92 1.20 -2.09
C VAL A 450 20.29 1.78 -1.79
N GLN A 451 20.37 3.11 -1.80
CA GLN A 451 21.56 3.89 -1.44
C GLN A 451 21.48 4.35 0.02
N ALA A 452 20.30 4.72 0.48
CA ALA A 452 20.05 5.11 1.87
C ALA A 452 18.58 4.91 2.26
N THR A 453 18.35 4.75 3.56
CA THR A 453 17.02 4.62 4.17
C THR A 453 16.87 5.65 5.28
N TYR A 454 15.74 6.35 5.28
CA TYR A 454 15.41 7.39 6.24
C TYR A 454 14.11 7.05 6.97
N ILE A 455 14.08 7.29 8.27
CA ILE A 455 12.88 7.18 9.10
C ILE A 455 12.73 8.45 9.92
N ALA A 456 11.55 9.06 9.89
CA ALA A 456 11.31 10.37 10.50
C ALA A 456 12.37 11.41 10.11
N GLY A 457 12.81 11.41 8.84
CA GLY A 457 13.82 12.33 8.32
C GLY A 457 15.27 12.02 8.71
N GLU A 458 15.49 11.06 9.61
CA GLU A 458 16.82 10.70 10.08
C GLU A 458 17.39 9.57 9.22
N LEU A 459 18.68 9.68 8.88
CA LEU A 459 19.40 8.63 8.16
C LEU A 459 19.59 7.43 9.09
N VAL A 460 18.94 6.30 8.77
CA VAL A 460 19.00 5.07 9.58
C VAL A 460 19.85 3.98 8.94
N TRP A 461 20.10 4.06 7.63
CA TRP A 461 21.00 3.15 6.93
C TRP A 461 21.56 3.80 5.66
N ARG A 462 22.81 3.47 5.30
CA ARG A 462 23.47 3.92 4.08
C ARG A 462 24.33 2.82 3.47
N ALA A 463 24.30 2.68 2.14
CA ALA A 463 25.18 1.78 1.41
C ALA A 463 26.65 2.20 1.57
N GLY A 464 27.54 1.22 1.76
CA GLY A 464 29.00 1.45 1.86
C GLY A 464 29.51 1.96 3.21
N GLU A 465 28.65 2.43 4.11
CA GLU A 465 29.00 2.67 5.51
C GLU A 465 28.78 1.37 6.31
N SER A 466 29.86 0.73 6.76
CA SER A 466 29.73 -0.37 7.72
C SER A 466 29.10 0.18 9.00
N ALA A 467 28.02 -0.45 9.46
CA ALA A 467 27.35 -0.12 10.72
C ALA A 467 28.41 0.06 11.82
N ARG A 468 28.53 1.29 12.34
CA ARG A 468 29.47 1.61 13.41
C ARG A 468 29.01 1.05 14.75
#